data_AF-A0AAV5H582-F1
#
_entry.id   AF-A0AAV5H582-F1
#
_cell.length_a   1.000
_cell.length_b   1.000
_cell.length_c   1.000
_cell.angle_alpha   90.00
_cell.angle_beta   90.00
_cell.angle_gamma   90.00
#
_symmetry.space_group_name_H-M   'P 1'
#
loop_
_entity.id
_entity.type
_entity.pdbx_description
1 polymer ?
#
loop_
_entity_poly.entity_id
_entity_poly.type
_entity_poly.pdbx_seq_one_letter_code
_entity_poly.pdbx_strand_id
1 'polypeptide(L)'
;MGPKFLRPARRLKKEYKKLVIGGVGGCSQILPNFRKVIEGNRLSASENEYYDKIVIVTDRDEVDTEEIFVDGINNALQEYHVMMTQEMGANEWIRGTMLNARNERMGLQILVLVIPFDETGALETFLLHSISKQSEYDKNIIRKGNQFVDSIDPEKRYLTSRRYIIKAKFDVYFSIRTPASFFVERQNVLKGIEWEKYIEIQNCFEKLGQL
;
A
#
# COMPACT_ATOMS: atom_id res chain seq x y z
N MET A 1 -9.30 11.22 -18.64
CA MET A 1 -8.60 12.04 -17.62
C MET A 1 -8.50 11.22 -16.34
N GLY A 2 -7.32 11.03 -15.74
CA GLY A 2 -7.21 10.31 -14.46
C GLY A 2 -7.68 11.13 -13.25
N PRO A 3 -7.82 10.51 -12.06
CA PRO A 3 -8.59 11.06 -10.96
C PRO A 3 -7.80 12.18 -10.27
N LYS A 4 -8.40 13.37 -10.14
CA LYS A 4 -7.76 14.55 -9.51
C LYS A 4 -7.61 14.42 -7.97
N PHE A 5 -8.22 13.39 -7.38
CA PHE A 5 -8.25 13.15 -5.94
C PHE A 5 -7.09 12.28 -5.42
N LEU A 6 -6.38 11.56 -6.29
CA LEU A 6 -5.18 10.81 -5.89
C LEU A 6 -3.96 11.75 -5.87
N ARG A 7 -3.24 11.82 -4.75
CA ARG A 7 -2.07 12.69 -4.57
C ARG A 7 -1.01 12.08 -3.64
N PRO A 8 0.27 12.04 -4.04
CA PRO A 8 0.77 12.24 -5.40
C PRO A 8 0.26 11.13 -6.34
N ALA A 9 0.02 11.43 -7.62
CA ALA A 9 -0.39 10.45 -8.62
C ALA A 9 0.60 10.39 -9.79
N ARG A 10 1.06 9.18 -10.13
CA ARG A 10 1.85 8.87 -11.32
C ARG A 10 0.98 8.17 -12.35
N ARG A 11 1.17 8.52 -13.61
CA ARG A 11 0.48 7.90 -14.75
C ARG A 11 1.53 7.29 -15.65
N LEU A 12 1.45 5.98 -15.83
CA LEU A 12 2.34 5.22 -16.68
C LEU A 12 1.54 4.70 -17.86
N LYS A 13 2.13 4.70 -19.04
CA LYS A 13 1.52 4.18 -20.26
C LYS A 13 2.55 3.32 -20.98
N LYS A 14 2.14 2.11 -21.35
CA LYS A 14 2.90 1.23 -22.24
C LYS A 14 1.93 0.67 -23.26
N GLU A 15 2.13 1.03 -24.53
CA GLU A 15 1.20 0.69 -25.63
C GLU A 15 -0.24 1.14 -25.34
N TYR A 16 -1.18 0.20 -25.29
CA TYR A 16 -2.59 0.41 -24.96
C TYR A 16 -2.87 0.36 -23.44
N LYS A 17 -1.93 -0.15 -22.63
CA LYS A 17 -2.08 -0.25 -21.17
C LYS A 17 -1.83 1.09 -20.50
N LYS A 18 -2.71 1.47 -19.57
CA LYS A 18 -2.61 2.67 -18.74
C LYS A 18 -2.62 2.25 -17.28
N LEU A 19 -1.67 2.75 -16.50
CA LEU A 19 -1.60 2.52 -15.06
C LEU A 19 -1.61 3.86 -14.34
N VAL A 20 -2.48 3.99 -13.35
CA VAL A 20 -2.49 5.13 -12.44
C VAL A 20 -2.14 4.63 -11.05
N ILE A 21 -1.06 5.15 -10.48
CA ILE A 21 -0.64 4.87 -9.11
C ILE A 21 -0.80 6.17 -8.34
N GLY A 22 -1.48 6.17 -7.21
CA GLY A 22 -1.52 7.36 -6.38
C GLY A 22 -1.86 7.13 -4.93
N GLY A 23 -1.34 8.03 -4.08
CA GLY A 23 -1.65 8.05 -2.66
C GLY A 23 -3.02 8.65 -2.39
N VAL A 24 -3.66 8.21 -1.30
CA VAL A 24 -4.96 8.73 -0.84
C VAL A 24 -4.85 9.65 0.39
N GLY A 25 -3.66 9.77 1.00
CA GLY A 25 -3.44 10.63 2.17
C GLY A 25 -3.74 9.99 3.53
N GLY A 26 -3.70 8.65 3.63
CA GLY A 26 -3.89 7.88 4.86
C GLY A 26 -4.96 6.78 4.71
N CYS A 27 -4.95 5.79 5.61
CA CYS A 27 -5.82 4.61 5.52
C CYS A 27 -7.32 4.97 5.56
N SER A 28 -7.70 5.96 6.37
CA SER A 28 -9.07 6.48 6.45
C SER A 28 -9.60 7.07 5.13
N GLN A 29 -8.70 7.47 4.23
CA GLN A 29 -9.05 8.03 2.93
C GLN A 29 -9.16 6.97 1.83
N ILE A 30 -8.80 5.71 2.09
CA ILE A 30 -8.87 4.66 1.07
C ILE A 30 -10.32 4.41 0.65
N LEU A 31 -11.23 4.12 1.59
CA LEU A 31 -12.63 3.81 1.27
C LEU A 31 -13.37 4.96 0.56
N PRO A 32 -13.27 6.24 0.99
CA PRO A 32 -13.88 7.34 0.25
C PRO A 32 -13.35 7.50 -1.18
N ASN A 33 -12.04 7.29 -1.40
CA ASN A 33 -11.46 7.40 -2.74
C ASN A 33 -11.78 6.18 -3.60
N PHE A 34 -11.90 4.98 -3.00
CA PHE A 34 -12.38 3.79 -3.68
C PHE A 34 -13.80 4.00 -4.23
N ARG A 35 -14.72 4.54 -3.42
CA ARG A 35 -16.08 4.89 -3.87
C ARG A 35 -16.05 5.81 -5.09
N LYS A 36 -15.21 6.85 -5.09
CA LYS A 36 -15.05 7.75 -6.25
C LYS A 36 -14.54 7.03 -7.51
N VAL A 37 -13.69 6.01 -7.37
CA VAL A 37 -13.23 5.20 -8.51
C VAL A 37 -14.39 4.38 -9.06
N ILE A 38 -15.16 3.71 -8.21
CA ILE A 38 -16.32 2.90 -8.63
C ILE A 38 -17.41 3.79 -9.24
N GLU A 39 -17.69 4.94 -8.65
CA GLU A 39 -18.59 5.95 -9.22
C GLU A 39 -18.11 6.42 -10.59
N GLY A 40 -16.81 6.70 -10.73
CA GLY A 40 -16.19 7.04 -12.02
C GLY A 40 -16.36 5.95 -13.07
N ASN A 41 -16.19 4.68 -12.69
CA ASN A 41 -16.44 3.54 -13.57
C ASN A 41 -17.91 3.49 -14.00
N ARG A 42 -18.86 3.71 -13.08
CA ARG A 42 -20.28 3.76 -13.39
C ARG A 42 -20.62 4.88 -14.38
N LEU A 43 -19.99 6.04 -14.25
CA LEU A 43 -20.20 7.20 -15.13
C LEU A 43 -19.43 7.12 -16.46
N SER A 44 -18.62 6.08 -16.67
CA SER A 44 -17.80 5.96 -17.88
C SER A 44 -18.65 5.79 -19.14
N ALA A 45 -18.23 6.46 -20.22
CA ALA A 45 -18.92 6.48 -21.51
C ALA A 45 -18.16 5.67 -22.58
N SER A 46 -17.18 4.85 -22.21
CA SER A 46 -16.59 3.85 -23.10
C SER A 46 -15.70 2.89 -22.32
N GLU A 47 -15.37 1.77 -22.95
CA GLU A 47 -14.42 0.79 -22.40
C GLU A 47 -13.03 1.38 -22.12
N ASN A 48 -12.68 2.52 -22.71
CA ASN A 48 -11.38 3.17 -22.55
C ASN A 48 -11.31 4.18 -21.39
N GLU A 49 -12.42 4.37 -20.68
CA GLU A 49 -12.59 5.42 -19.66
C GLU A 49 -12.80 4.88 -18.24
N TYR A 50 -12.79 3.56 -18.04
CA TYR A 50 -12.95 2.93 -16.74
C TYR A 50 -11.70 2.17 -16.31
N TYR A 51 -11.63 1.86 -15.01
CA TYR A 51 -10.61 1.02 -14.41
C TYR A 51 -11.10 -0.44 -14.36
N ASP A 52 -10.52 -1.30 -15.18
CA ASP A 52 -10.81 -2.73 -15.25
C ASP A 52 -10.08 -3.53 -14.16
N LYS A 53 -8.91 -3.05 -13.72
CA LYS A 53 -8.16 -3.59 -12.58
C LYS A 53 -7.93 -2.50 -11.53
N ILE A 54 -8.35 -2.76 -10.30
CA ILE A 54 -8.15 -1.87 -9.15
C ILE A 54 -7.31 -2.63 -8.12
N VAL A 55 -6.17 -2.05 -7.75
CA VAL A 55 -5.34 -2.55 -6.66
C VAL A 55 -5.39 -1.56 -5.52
N ILE A 56 -5.66 -2.06 -4.33
CA ILE A 56 -5.59 -1.31 -3.08
C ILE A 56 -4.42 -1.89 -2.29
N VAL A 57 -3.50 -1.03 -1.87
CA VAL A 57 -2.37 -1.41 -1.02
C VAL A 57 -2.43 -0.60 0.26
N THR A 58 -2.45 -1.28 1.40
CA THR A 58 -2.44 -0.65 2.73
C THR A 58 -1.45 -1.37 3.65
N ASP A 59 -0.95 -0.68 4.66
CA ASP A 59 -0.18 -1.29 5.74
C ASP A 59 -1.10 -1.92 6.80
N ARG A 60 -0.57 -2.88 7.55
CA ARG A 60 -1.24 -3.47 8.72
C ARG A 60 -1.00 -2.56 9.95
N ASP A 61 -1.83 -1.54 10.11
CA ASP A 61 -1.70 -0.52 11.18
C ASP A 61 -2.21 -1.04 12.56
N GLU A 62 -3.35 -1.74 12.64
CA GLU A 62 -3.96 -2.28 13.89
C GLU A 62 -4.62 -3.68 13.69
N VAL A 63 -4.91 -4.38 14.79
CA VAL A 63 -5.34 -5.80 14.82
C VAL A 63 -6.67 -6.06 14.09
N ASP A 64 -7.52 -5.05 13.90
CA ASP A 64 -8.83 -5.19 13.24
C ASP A 64 -8.91 -4.42 11.90
N THR A 65 -7.79 -3.86 11.43
CA THR A 65 -7.78 -3.00 10.23
C THR A 65 -8.18 -3.77 8.98
N GLU A 66 -7.85 -5.05 8.90
CA GLU A 66 -8.09 -5.87 7.71
C GLU A 66 -9.58 -6.20 7.52
N GLU A 67 -10.26 -6.69 8.56
CA GLU A 67 -11.69 -7.02 8.52
C GLU A 67 -12.56 -5.78 8.29
N ILE A 68 -12.34 -4.71 9.07
CA ILE A 68 -13.08 -3.44 8.91
C ILE A 68 -12.90 -2.87 7.50
N PHE A 69 -11.70 -3.03 6.94
CA PHE A 69 -11.39 -2.52 5.62
C PHE A 69 -12.04 -3.34 4.51
N VAL A 70 -11.98 -4.67 4.59
CA VAL A 70 -12.65 -5.60 3.66
C VAL A 70 -14.16 -5.39 3.68
N ASP A 71 -14.76 -5.28 4.88
CA ASP A 71 -16.19 -4.98 5.04
C ASP A 71 -16.55 -3.62 4.44
N GLY A 72 -15.71 -2.60 4.64
CA GLY A 72 -15.88 -1.29 4.04
C GLY A 72 -15.88 -1.33 2.50
N ILE A 73 -15.06 -2.19 1.89
CA ILE A 73 -15.05 -2.42 0.43
C ILE A 73 -16.32 -3.15 0.00
N ASN A 74 -16.70 -4.23 0.68
CA ASN A 74 -17.92 -4.98 0.37
C ASN A 74 -19.16 -4.08 0.41
N ASN A 75 -19.28 -3.23 1.43
CA ASN A 75 -20.36 -2.24 1.55
C ASN A 75 -20.36 -1.25 0.39
N ALA A 76 -19.20 -0.73 -0.01
CA ALA A 76 -19.10 0.16 -1.17
C ALA A 76 -19.49 -0.56 -2.47
N LEU A 77 -19.07 -1.81 -2.67
CA LEU A 77 -19.43 -2.59 -3.84
C LEU A 77 -20.95 -2.82 -3.93
N GLN A 78 -21.59 -3.12 -2.79
CA GLN A 78 -23.05 -3.27 -2.71
C GLN A 78 -23.77 -1.95 -3.00
N GLU A 79 -23.31 -0.82 -2.45
CA GLU A 79 -23.85 0.52 -2.70
C GLU A 79 -23.92 0.84 -4.21
N TYR A 80 -22.88 0.47 -4.95
CA TYR A 80 -22.79 0.67 -6.40
C TYR A 80 -23.25 -0.53 -7.23
N HIS A 81 -23.90 -1.53 -6.63
CA HIS A 81 -24.45 -2.72 -7.30
C HIS A 81 -23.41 -3.49 -8.14
N VAL A 82 -22.18 -3.58 -7.63
CA VAL A 82 -21.12 -4.37 -8.23
C VAL A 82 -21.28 -5.83 -7.79
N MET A 83 -21.43 -6.72 -8.77
CA MET A 83 -21.61 -8.17 -8.55
C MET A 83 -20.25 -8.85 -8.57
N MET A 84 -19.72 -9.21 -7.40
CA MET A 84 -18.47 -9.96 -7.26
C MET A 84 -18.69 -11.48 -7.38
N THR A 85 -17.67 -12.23 -7.78
CA THR A 85 -17.74 -13.71 -7.88
C THR A 85 -17.65 -14.42 -6.54
N GLN A 86 -17.12 -13.75 -5.52
CA GLN A 86 -16.98 -14.20 -4.14
C GLN A 86 -16.84 -12.97 -3.23
N GLU A 87 -16.92 -13.16 -1.92
CA GLU A 87 -16.65 -12.09 -0.94
C GLU A 87 -15.20 -11.60 -1.04
N MET A 88 -14.99 -10.32 -0.75
CA MET A 88 -13.65 -9.75 -0.75
C MET A 88 -12.76 -10.42 0.30
N GLY A 89 -11.55 -10.77 -0.09
CA GLY A 89 -10.48 -11.25 0.78
C GLY A 89 -9.18 -10.51 0.50
N ALA A 90 -8.26 -10.53 1.45
CA ALA A 90 -6.93 -9.99 1.24
C ALA A 90 -6.07 -10.94 0.39
N ASN A 91 -5.11 -10.36 -0.34
CA ASN A 91 -4.13 -11.04 -1.17
C ASN A 91 -4.70 -11.89 -2.32
N GLU A 92 -5.94 -11.65 -2.73
CA GLU A 92 -6.57 -12.39 -3.81
C GLU A 92 -7.19 -11.45 -4.86
N TRP A 93 -7.04 -11.84 -6.13
CA TRP A 93 -7.73 -11.18 -7.24
C TRP A 93 -9.16 -11.68 -7.31
N ILE A 94 -10.09 -10.77 -7.10
CA ILE A 94 -11.52 -11.10 -7.13
C ILE A 94 -12.15 -10.40 -8.31
N ARG A 95 -12.88 -11.19 -9.10
CA ARG A 95 -13.56 -10.71 -10.30
C ARG A 95 -14.96 -10.23 -9.95
N GLY A 96 -15.43 -9.26 -10.70
CA GLY A 96 -16.78 -8.78 -10.59
C GLY A 96 -17.28 -8.17 -11.89
N THR A 97 -18.55 -7.80 -11.89
CA THR A 97 -19.18 -7.07 -12.98
C THR A 97 -20.03 -5.94 -12.44
N MET A 98 -20.08 -4.84 -13.17
CA MET A 98 -20.98 -3.72 -12.87
C MET A 98 -21.63 -3.19 -14.14
N LEU A 99 -22.68 -2.40 -13.98
CA LEU A 99 -23.31 -1.68 -15.08
C LEU A 99 -22.87 -0.22 -15.07
N ASN A 100 -22.52 0.32 -16.23
CA ASN A 100 -22.34 1.77 -16.37
C ASN A 100 -23.68 2.49 -16.58
N ALA A 101 -23.65 3.82 -16.71
CA ALA A 101 -24.82 4.67 -16.91
C ALA A 101 -25.59 4.36 -18.21
N ARG A 102 -25.00 3.58 -19.13
CA ARG A 102 -25.62 3.12 -20.38
C ARG A 102 -26.12 1.67 -20.32
N ASN A 103 -26.11 1.06 -19.13
CA ASN A 103 -26.42 -0.35 -18.90
C ASN A 103 -25.49 -1.33 -19.64
N GLU A 104 -24.29 -0.89 -20.01
CA GLU A 104 -23.26 -1.78 -20.55
C GLU A 104 -22.59 -2.52 -19.40
N ARG A 105 -22.39 -3.83 -19.57
CA ARG A 105 -21.75 -4.67 -18.58
C ARG A 105 -20.24 -4.52 -18.66
N MET A 106 -19.62 -4.09 -17.57
CA MET A 106 -18.18 -3.91 -17.46
C MET A 106 -17.59 -4.93 -16.49
N GLY A 107 -16.51 -5.58 -16.90
CA GLY A 107 -15.74 -6.48 -16.04
C GLY A 107 -14.82 -5.68 -15.12
N LEU A 108 -14.68 -6.12 -13.87
CA LEU A 108 -13.79 -5.51 -12.90
C LEU A 108 -12.98 -6.61 -12.19
N GLN A 109 -11.73 -6.32 -11.85
CA GLN A 109 -10.94 -7.12 -10.94
C GLN A 109 -10.41 -6.24 -9.83
N ILE A 110 -10.55 -6.69 -8.58
CA ILE A 110 -10.06 -5.98 -7.40
C ILE A 110 -9.06 -6.87 -6.67
N LEU A 111 -7.95 -6.28 -6.25
CA LEU A 111 -6.96 -6.89 -5.38
C LEU A 111 -6.74 -5.98 -4.16
N VAL A 112 -6.88 -6.54 -2.96
CA VAL A 112 -6.55 -5.85 -1.71
C VAL A 112 -5.28 -6.46 -1.15
N LEU A 113 -4.20 -5.69 -1.09
CA LEU A 113 -2.93 -6.08 -0.48
C LEU A 113 -2.76 -5.37 0.86
N VAL A 114 -2.64 -6.16 1.93
CA VAL A 114 -2.31 -5.68 3.28
C VAL A 114 -0.89 -6.11 3.59
N ILE A 115 0.00 -5.15 3.85
CA ILE A 115 1.46 -5.39 3.95
C ILE A 115 1.99 -4.98 5.33
N PRO A 116 2.91 -5.74 5.97
CA PRO A 116 3.36 -7.08 5.58
C PRO A 116 2.36 -8.18 5.98
N PHE A 117 2.36 -9.31 5.26
CA PHE A 117 1.32 -10.35 5.36
C PHE A 117 1.39 -11.18 6.64
N ASP A 118 2.59 -11.41 7.19
CA ASP A 118 2.82 -12.45 8.21
C ASP A 118 3.39 -11.93 9.55
N GLU A 119 3.77 -10.65 9.64
CA GLU A 119 4.28 -10.07 10.88
C GLU A 119 3.40 -8.93 11.37
N THR A 120 3.03 -8.97 12.65
CA THR A 120 2.59 -7.77 13.38
C THR A 120 3.77 -6.80 13.46
N GLY A 121 3.99 -6.00 12.43
CA GLY A 121 5.08 -5.03 12.38
C GLY A 121 4.91 -4.15 11.15
N ALA A 122 4.89 -2.84 11.33
CA ALA A 122 4.68 -1.88 10.24
C ALA A 122 5.74 -2.05 9.14
N LEU A 123 5.44 -1.57 7.93
CA LEU A 123 6.32 -1.63 6.75
C LEU A 123 7.77 -1.23 7.08
N GLU A 124 7.95 -0.25 7.97
CA GLU A 124 9.25 0.19 8.48
C GLU A 124 10.09 -0.95 9.08
N THR A 125 9.51 -1.84 9.89
CA THR A 125 10.20 -2.99 10.49
C THR A 125 10.66 -3.96 9.41
N PHE A 126 9.75 -4.27 8.48
CA PHE A 126 10.03 -5.13 7.34
C PHE A 126 11.21 -4.59 6.50
N LEU A 127 11.21 -3.28 6.23
CA LEU A 127 12.26 -2.61 5.46
C LEU A 127 13.63 -2.63 6.18
N LEU A 128 13.66 -2.32 7.48
CA LEU A 128 14.91 -2.37 8.25
C LEU A 128 15.46 -3.81 8.33
N HIS A 129 14.59 -4.81 8.50
CA HIS A 129 14.99 -6.21 8.49
C HIS A 129 15.66 -6.59 7.16
N SER A 130 15.06 -6.19 6.04
CA SER A 130 15.61 -6.42 4.71
C SER A 130 17.00 -5.79 4.56
N ILE A 131 17.16 -4.51 4.93
CA ILE A 131 18.46 -3.83 4.91
C ILE A 131 19.49 -4.56 5.78
N SER A 132 19.09 -5.02 6.96
CA SER A 132 19.99 -5.69 7.90
C SER A 132 20.52 -7.04 7.39
N LYS A 133 19.76 -7.72 6.52
CA LYS A 133 20.19 -8.98 5.89
C LYS A 133 21.27 -8.76 4.81
N GLN A 134 21.34 -7.58 4.21
CA GLN A 134 22.26 -7.26 3.11
C GLN A 134 23.63 -6.74 3.58
N SER A 135 23.70 -6.09 4.74
CA SER A 135 24.88 -5.33 5.16
C SER A 135 25.06 -5.41 6.66
N GLU A 136 26.16 -6.05 7.11
CA GLU A 136 26.48 -6.13 8.55
C GLU A 136 26.78 -4.72 9.13
N TYR A 137 27.27 -3.80 8.31
CA TYR A 137 27.47 -2.40 8.69
C TYR A 137 26.13 -1.72 9.01
N ASP A 138 25.17 -1.81 8.08
CA ASP A 138 23.85 -1.21 8.27
C ASP A 138 23.08 -1.92 9.39
N LYS A 139 23.22 -3.25 9.53
CA LYS A 139 22.67 -4.02 10.65
C LYS A 139 23.15 -3.52 12.01
N ASN A 140 24.44 -3.16 12.14
CA ASN A 140 24.94 -2.60 13.40
C ASN A 140 24.39 -1.19 13.67
N ILE A 141 24.21 -0.36 12.64
CA ILE A 141 23.55 0.96 12.78
C ILE A 141 22.10 0.76 13.24
N ILE A 142 21.34 -0.12 12.59
CA ILE A 142 19.96 -0.45 12.94
C ILE A 142 19.87 -0.94 14.39
N ARG A 143 20.74 -1.87 14.79
CA ARG A 143 20.78 -2.40 16.15
C ARG A 143 21.00 -1.30 17.19
N LYS A 144 22.00 -0.43 16.97
CA LYS A 144 22.31 0.68 17.90
C LYS A 144 21.22 1.75 17.91
N GLY A 145 20.68 2.10 16.75
CA GLY A 145 19.56 3.05 16.62
C GLY A 145 18.30 2.54 17.33
N ASN A 146 17.98 1.26 17.19
CA ASN A 146 16.86 0.64 17.91
C ASN A 146 17.05 0.71 19.42
N GLN A 147 18.24 0.35 19.93
CA GLN A 147 18.58 0.43 21.35
C GLN A 147 18.46 1.87 21.89
N PHE A 148 18.88 2.86 21.11
CA PHE A 148 18.72 4.27 21.46
C PHE A 148 17.24 4.64 21.58
N VAL A 149 16.43 4.35 20.56
CA VAL A 149 14.98 4.67 20.57
C VAL A 149 14.26 3.98 21.72
N ASP A 150 14.61 2.73 22.02
CA ASP A 150 13.99 1.96 23.11
C ASP A 150 14.32 2.50 24.50
N SER A 151 15.39 3.29 24.66
CA SER A 151 15.88 3.76 25.97
C SER A 151 15.72 5.26 26.22
N ILE A 152 15.52 6.07 25.18
CA ILE A 152 15.64 7.53 25.27
C ILE A 152 14.41 8.24 25.86
N ASP A 153 13.22 7.65 25.79
CA ASP A 153 11.95 8.24 26.28
C ASP A 153 11.23 7.32 27.28
N PRO A 154 11.84 7.02 28.45
CA PRO A 154 11.28 6.09 29.43
C PRO A 154 9.95 6.59 30.02
N GLU A 155 9.76 7.91 30.06
CA GLU A 155 8.53 8.55 30.54
C GLU A 155 7.42 8.58 29.48
N LYS A 156 7.69 8.11 28.25
CA LYS A 156 6.76 8.10 27.10
C LYS A 156 6.14 9.48 26.83
N ARG A 157 6.93 10.55 26.94
CA ARG A 157 6.46 11.92 26.68
C ARG A 157 6.23 12.19 25.20
N TYR A 158 6.93 11.46 24.32
CA TYR A 158 6.92 11.68 22.87
C TYR A 158 6.58 10.39 22.10
N LEU A 159 7.16 9.26 22.49
CA LEU A 159 6.95 7.95 21.87
C LEU A 159 5.78 7.22 22.55
N THR A 160 4.59 7.82 22.48
CA THR A 160 3.40 7.37 23.20
C THR A 160 2.75 6.11 22.66
N SER A 161 3.05 5.73 21.40
CA SER A 161 2.44 4.58 20.73
C SER A 161 3.49 3.67 20.09
N ARG A 162 3.14 2.39 19.92
CA ARG A 162 3.96 1.41 19.19
C ARG A 162 4.31 1.90 17.79
N ARG A 163 3.35 2.54 17.10
CA ARG A 163 3.53 3.13 15.77
C ARG A 163 4.61 4.19 15.75
N TYR A 164 4.60 5.12 16.71
CA TYR A 164 5.60 6.17 16.81
C TYR A 164 6.99 5.62 17.14
N ILE A 165 7.09 4.58 17.98
CA ILE A 165 8.35 3.90 18.26
C ILE A 165 8.94 3.28 16.99
N ILE A 166 8.12 2.58 16.20
CA ILE A 166 8.57 1.94 14.94
C ILE A 166 9.03 3.00 13.92
N LYS A 167 8.30 4.10 13.77
CA LYS A 167 8.69 5.22 12.90
C LYS A 167 9.98 5.89 13.36
N ALA A 168 10.14 6.09 14.66
CA ALA A 168 11.36 6.67 15.21
C ALA A 168 12.59 5.79 14.93
N LYS A 169 12.47 4.46 15.07
CA LYS A 169 13.54 3.51 14.71
C LYS A 169 13.96 3.65 13.24
N PHE A 170 12.98 3.73 12.35
CA PHE A 170 13.20 3.92 10.92
C PHE A 170 13.88 5.26 10.62
N ASP A 171 13.38 6.35 11.19
CA ASP A 171 13.92 7.69 10.97
C ASP A 171 15.31 7.88 11.57
N VAL A 172 15.64 7.25 12.70
CA VAL A 172 17.00 7.26 13.27
C VAL A 172 17.99 6.59 12.31
N TYR A 173 17.64 5.43 11.75
CA TYR A 173 18.49 4.77 10.76
C TYR A 173 18.73 5.66 9.55
N PHE A 174 17.68 6.24 8.96
CA PHE A 174 17.84 7.10 7.78
C PHE A 174 18.50 8.44 8.08
N SER A 175 18.36 8.97 9.29
CA SER A 175 19.10 10.17 9.73
C SER A 175 20.61 9.95 9.76
N ILE A 176 21.05 8.71 10.03
CA ILE A 176 22.47 8.33 9.98
C ILE A 176 22.89 8.00 8.54
N ARG A 177 22.10 7.18 7.83
CA ARG A 177 22.47 6.64 6.52
C ARG A 177 22.42 7.68 5.41
N THR A 178 21.49 8.62 5.50
CA THR A 178 21.23 9.70 4.55
C THR A 178 21.03 11.02 5.34
N PRO A 179 22.12 11.58 5.91
CA PRO A 179 22.03 12.75 6.79
C PRO A 179 21.65 14.04 6.06
N ALA A 180 21.83 14.09 4.74
CA ALA A 180 21.38 15.21 3.91
C ALA A 180 19.93 14.99 3.46
N SER A 181 19.15 16.07 3.41
CA SER A 181 17.72 16.11 3.08
C SER A 181 17.39 15.80 1.61
N PHE A 182 18.13 14.90 0.96
CA PHE A 182 17.81 14.43 -0.38
C PHE A 182 16.92 13.20 -0.28
N PHE A 183 15.62 13.42 -0.42
CA PHE A 183 14.60 12.37 -0.57
C PHE A 183 14.99 11.32 -1.62
N VAL A 184 15.82 11.72 -2.60
CA VAL A 184 16.41 10.86 -3.64
C VAL A 184 17.36 9.81 -3.06
N GLU A 185 18.18 10.14 -2.06
CA GLU A 185 19.11 9.17 -1.45
C GLU A 185 18.37 8.11 -0.63
N ARG A 186 17.35 8.50 0.14
CA ARG A 186 16.46 7.54 0.81
C ARG A 186 15.82 6.59 -0.21
N GLN A 187 15.32 7.14 -1.32
CA GLN A 187 14.78 6.31 -2.41
C GLN A 187 15.83 5.42 -3.05
N ASN A 188 17.08 5.87 -3.19
CA ASN A 188 18.14 5.08 -3.79
C ASN A 188 18.59 3.93 -2.89
N VAL A 189 18.64 4.14 -1.57
CA VAL A 189 18.86 3.05 -0.60
C VAL A 189 17.78 1.98 -0.78
N LEU A 190 16.51 2.39 -0.84
CA LEU A 190 15.41 1.44 -1.05
C LEU A 190 15.45 0.78 -2.44
N LYS A 191 15.79 1.51 -3.50
CA LYS A 191 15.94 0.93 -4.86
C LYS A 191 17.13 -0.01 -4.99
N GLY A 192 18.17 0.18 -4.18
CA GLY A 192 19.37 -0.64 -4.19
C GLY A 192 19.22 -1.97 -3.45
N ILE A 193 18.12 -2.16 -2.72
CA ILE A 193 17.78 -3.45 -2.14
C ILE A 193 17.40 -4.39 -3.29
N GLU A 194 18.10 -5.52 -3.40
CA GLU A 194 17.76 -6.62 -4.32
C GLU A 194 16.47 -7.30 -3.86
N TRP A 195 15.33 -6.64 -4.09
CA TRP A 195 13.99 -7.09 -3.70
C TRP A 195 13.66 -8.49 -4.21
N GLU A 196 14.30 -8.91 -5.30
CA GLU A 196 14.22 -10.23 -5.93
C GLU A 196 14.72 -11.35 -5.02
N LYS A 197 15.63 -11.05 -4.09
CA LYS A 197 16.21 -12.04 -3.17
C LYS A 197 15.40 -12.27 -1.89
N TYR A 198 14.38 -11.45 -1.65
CA TYR A 198 13.54 -11.57 -0.45
C TYR A 198 12.26 -12.30 -0.82
N ILE A 199 12.23 -13.59 -0.50
CA ILE A 199 11.10 -14.46 -0.82
C ILE A 199 9.82 -13.91 -0.20
N GLU A 200 9.90 -13.31 0.98
CA GLU A 200 8.78 -12.68 1.66
C GLU A 200 8.20 -11.54 0.80
N ILE A 201 9.05 -10.69 0.20
CA ILE A 201 8.62 -9.59 -0.70
C ILE A 201 8.12 -10.08 -2.04
N GLN A 202 8.79 -11.09 -2.60
CA GLN A 202 8.33 -11.70 -3.84
C GLN A 202 6.93 -12.28 -3.65
N ASN A 203 6.70 -13.02 -2.56
CA ASN A 203 5.39 -13.53 -2.18
C ASN A 203 4.40 -12.38 -1.91
N CYS A 204 4.85 -11.32 -1.25
CA CYS A 204 4.03 -10.13 -0.93
C CYS A 204 3.43 -9.47 -2.18
N PHE A 205 4.22 -9.39 -3.24
CA PHE A 205 3.86 -8.64 -4.46
C PHE A 205 3.60 -9.54 -5.66
N GLU A 206 3.64 -10.87 -5.50
CA GLU A 206 3.48 -11.85 -6.58
C GLU A 206 2.20 -11.58 -7.39
N LYS A 207 1.09 -11.28 -6.69
CA LYS A 207 -0.21 -11.00 -7.32
C LYS A 207 -0.19 -9.76 -8.21
N LEU A 208 0.71 -8.78 -7.97
CA LEU A 208 0.87 -7.63 -8.86
C LEU A 208 1.46 -8.02 -10.22
N GLY A 209 2.19 -9.13 -10.32
CA GLY A 209 2.68 -9.67 -11.59
C GLY A 209 1.57 -10.07 -12.56
N GLN A 210 0.33 -10.19 -12.10
CA GLN A 210 -0.85 -10.57 -12.88
C GLN A 210 -1.61 -9.34 -13.48
N LEU A 211 -1.03 -8.14 -13.37
CA LEU A 211 -1.57 -6.87 -13.92
C LEU A 211 -1.50 -6.77 -15.45
#